data_AF-A0A7V8DB16-F1
#
_entry.id   AF-A0A7V8DB16-F1
#
_cell.length_a   1.000
_cell.length_b   1.000
_cell.length_c   1.000
_cell.angle_alpha   90.00
_cell.angle_beta   90.00
_cell.angle_gamma   90.00
#
_symmetry.space_group_name_H-M   'P 1'
#
loop_
_entity.id
_entity.type
_entity.pdbx_description
1 polymer ?
#
loop_
_entity_poly.entity_id
_entity_poly.type
_entity_poly.pdbx_seq_one_letter_code
_entity_poly.pdbx_strand_id
1 'polypeptide(L)'
;MTIVIENPQEFKNWRNANKGKTMGFVPTMGALHVGHESLIRHAKNQNELVAISIYVNPTQFDNKQDLQNYPQTWEADLKVAKQHKVDAIFAPNYAAIYPDNYTYSVAENSISKTLCGASRPGHFDGVLSVVLKLLNIVAPTRAYFGEKDFQQLTLIRGMAEAFFLDCEIIGVPTVREKDGLAYSSRNQHLSAHGRVLAGQINAIIKQAIQIKHPQD
;
A
#
# COMPACT_ATOMS: atom_id res chain seq x y z
N MET A 1 -15.18 15.78 8.29
CA MET A 1 -15.91 14.50 8.48
C MET A 1 -15.36 13.54 7.46
N THR A 2 -14.93 12.35 7.86
CA THR A 2 -14.43 11.32 6.93
C THR A 2 -15.61 10.75 6.15
N ILE A 3 -15.57 10.86 4.83
CA ILE A 3 -16.59 10.26 3.95
C ILE A 3 -16.11 8.91 3.42
N VAL A 4 -17.05 8.01 3.11
CA VAL A 4 -16.78 6.72 2.47
C VAL A 4 -17.40 6.74 1.08
N ILE A 5 -16.62 6.33 0.08
CA ILE A 5 -17.03 6.28 -1.32
C ILE A 5 -16.67 4.90 -1.86
N GLU A 6 -17.62 4.22 -2.48
CA GLU A 6 -17.42 2.86 -3.01
C GLU A 6 -17.31 2.86 -4.55
N ASN A 7 -17.95 3.83 -5.21
CA ASN A 7 -17.99 3.90 -6.67
C ASN A 7 -16.85 4.77 -7.24
N PRO A 8 -16.09 4.31 -8.25
CA PRO A 8 -15.02 5.09 -8.88
C PRO A 8 -15.48 6.44 -9.45
N GLN A 9 -16.67 6.50 -10.05
CA GLN A 9 -17.20 7.74 -10.63
C GLN A 9 -17.60 8.73 -9.55
N GLU A 10 -18.18 8.26 -8.44
CA GLU A 10 -18.45 9.11 -7.28
C GLU A 10 -17.17 9.66 -6.67
N PHE A 11 -16.09 8.85 -6.61
CA PHE A 11 -14.79 9.32 -6.12
C PHE A 11 -14.23 10.40 -7.03
N LYS A 12 -14.29 10.20 -8.36
CA LYS A 12 -13.89 11.21 -9.35
C LYS A 12 -14.71 12.50 -9.20
N ASN A 13 -16.02 12.40 -8.99
CA ASN A 13 -16.89 13.55 -8.75
C ASN A 13 -16.48 14.30 -7.49
N TRP A 14 -16.20 13.59 -6.39
CA TRP A 14 -15.70 14.18 -5.15
C TRP A 14 -14.33 14.85 -5.33
N ARG A 15 -13.42 14.21 -6.08
CA ARG A 15 -12.11 14.78 -6.41
C ARG A 15 -12.24 16.06 -7.22
N ASN A 16 -13.13 16.07 -8.22
CA ASN A 16 -13.40 17.22 -9.08
C ASN A 16 -14.02 18.39 -8.31
N ALA A 17 -14.92 18.12 -7.36
CA ALA A 17 -15.48 19.13 -6.47
C ALA A 17 -14.42 19.78 -5.56
N ASN A 18 -13.26 19.12 -5.39
CA ASN A 18 -12.11 19.61 -4.65
C ASN A 18 -10.90 19.93 -5.55
N LYS A 19 -11.14 20.22 -6.84
CA LYS A 19 -10.07 20.59 -7.79
C LYS A 19 -9.31 21.82 -7.27
N GLY A 20 -8.00 21.85 -7.52
CA GLY A 20 -7.09 22.90 -7.04
C GLY A 20 -6.48 22.62 -5.67
N LYS A 21 -7.08 21.75 -4.85
CA LYS A 21 -6.46 21.29 -3.60
C LYS A 21 -5.44 20.18 -3.88
N THR A 22 -4.30 20.28 -3.20
CA THR A 22 -3.32 19.19 -3.11
C THR A 22 -3.93 17.99 -2.39
N MET A 23 -3.65 16.79 -2.89
CA MET A 23 -4.20 15.57 -2.30
C MET A 23 -3.15 14.49 -2.12
N GLY A 24 -3.02 14.03 -0.89
CA GLY A 24 -2.23 12.86 -0.52
C GLY A 24 -3.09 11.60 -0.57
N PHE A 25 -2.56 10.51 -1.12
CA PHE A 25 -3.25 9.24 -1.20
C PHE A 25 -2.44 8.11 -0.58
N VAL A 26 -3.09 7.31 0.29
CA VAL A 26 -2.49 6.12 0.89
C VAL A 26 -3.28 4.89 0.43
N PRO A 27 -2.82 4.15 -0.59
CA PRO A 27 -3.47 2.91 -0.99
C PRO A 27 -3.20 1.82 0.05
N THR A 28 -4.25 1.19 0.57
CA THR A 28 -4.16 0.07 1.52
C THR A 28 -5.14 -1.05 1.19
N MET A 29 -4.92 -2.21 1.80
CA MET A 29 -5.86 -3.33 1.78
C MET A 29 -6.71 -3.41 3.07
N GLY A 30 -6.72 -2.37 3.91
CA GLY A 30 -7.31 -2.42 5.25
C GLY A 30 -6.37 -3.01 6.30
N ALA A 31 -6.91 -3.47 7.43
CA ALA A 31 -6.14 -3.95 8.57
C ALA A 31 -5.10 -2.93 9.02
N LEU A 32 -5.57 -1.69 9.21
CA LEU A 32 -4.72 -0.53 9.47
C LEU A 32 -3.98 -0.70 10.80
N HIS A 33 -2.72 -0.27 10.80
CA HIS A 33 -1.80 -0.37 11.93
C HIS A 33 -0.86 0.83 11.90
N VAL A 34 0.00 0.97 12.91
CA VAL A 34 0.86 2.16 13.08
C VAL A 34 1.76 2.47 11.88
N GLY A 35 2.14 1.46 11.10
CA GLY A 35 2.78 1.64 9.79
C GLY A 35 1.91 2.46 8.81
N HIS A 36 0.65 2.06 8.61
CA HIS A 36 -0.32 2.80 7.78
C HIS A 36 -0.62 4.19 8.36
N GLU A 37 -0.74 4.31 9.68
CA GLU A 37 -0.92 5.61 10.34
C GLU A 37 0.25 6.55 10.08
N SER A 38 1.47 6.02 9.98
CA SER A 38 2.64 6.82 9.58
C SER A 38 2.49 7.37 8.17
N LEU A 39 2.03 6.55 7.20
CA LEU A 39 1.75 7.02 5.84
C LEU A 39 0.71 8.14 5.84
N ILE A 40 -0.38 7.96 6.59
CA ILE A 40 -1.46 8.95 6.70
C ILE A 40 -0.92 10.26 7.31
N ARG A 41 -0.09 10.21 8.35
CA ARG A 41 0.53 11.40 8.95
C ARG A 41 1.42 12.15 7.95
N HIS A 42 2.26 11.45 7.19
CA HIS A 42 3.08 12.08 6.14
C HIS A 42 2.19 12.74 5.09
N ALA A 43 1.13 12.07 4.65
CA ALA A 43 0.15 12.62 3.73
C ALA A 43 -0.54 13.88 4.29
N LYS A 44 -0.97 13.89 5.57
CA LYS A 44 -1.61 15.07 6.17
C LYS A 44 -0.67 16.27 6.29
N ASN A 45 0.62 16.03 6.47
CA ASN A 45 1.61 17.11 6.63
C ASN A 45 1.98 17.80 5.30
N GLN A 46 1.68 17.17 4.17
CA GLN A 46 2.16 17.61 2.86
C GLN A 46 1.03 17.94 1.86
N ASN A 47 -0.24 17.82 2.27
CA ASN A 47 -1.40 18.01 1.40
C ASN A 47 -2.59 18.58 2.17
N GLU A 48 -3.44 19.32 1.47
CA GLU A 48 -4.68 19.88 2.01
C GLU A 48 -5.75 18.81 2.25
N LEU A 49 -5.80 17.81 1.37
CA LEU A 49 -6.70 16.66 1.46
C LEU A 49 -5.91 15.36 1.58
N VAL A 50 -6.45 14.41 2.33
CA VAL A 50 -5.96 13.04 2.36
C VAL A 50 -7.07 12.05 2.11
N ALA A 51 -6.82 11.17 1.14
CA ALA A 51 -7.64 10.00 0.89
C ALA A 51 -6.85 8.72 1.20
N ILE A 52 -7.56 7.69 1.61
CA ILE A 52 -7.02 6.33 1.68
C ILE A 52 -7.89 5.40 0.83
N SER A 53 -7.34 4.30 0.33
CA SER A 53 -8.16 3.19 -0.13
C SER A 53 -8.13 2.05 0.86
N ILE A 54 -9.26 1.35 1.00
CA ILE A 54 -9.35 0.06 1.70
C ILE A 54 -9.91 -0.92 0.68
N TYR A 55 -9.01 -1.65 0.01
CA TYR A 55 -9.39 -2.59 -1.03
C TYR A 55 -8.43 -3.79 -1.05
N VAL A 56 -8.94 -4.96 -0.68
CA VAL A 56 -8.20 -6.22 -0.83
C VAL A 56 -8.27 -6.65 -2.29
N ASN A 57 -7.23 -6.34 -3.05
CA ASN A 57 -7.16 -6.66 -4.48
C ASN A 57 -6.92 -8.16 -4.69
N PRO A 58 -7.85 -8.95 -5.25
CA PRO A 58 -7.64 -10.39 -5.45
C PRO A 58 -6.54 -10.71 -6.47
N THR A 59 -6.31 -9.83 -7.45
CA THR A 59 -5.40 -10.09 -8.59
C THR A 59 -3.92 -10.16 -8.20
N GLN A 60 -3.57 -9.65 -7.01
CA GLN A 60 -2.20 -9.72 -6.47
C GLN A 60 -2.00 -10.87 -5.47
N PHE A 61 -3.00 -11.73 -5.24
CA PHE A 61 -2.85 -12.90 -4.37
C PHE A 61 -2.53 -14.14 -5.19
N ASP A 62 -1.31 -14.63 -5.04
CA ASP A 62 -0.82 -15.91 -5.55
C ASP A 62 -1.31 -17.10 -4.71
N ASN A 63 -1.74 -16.86 -3.47
CA ASN A 63 -2.27 -17.86 -2.55
C ASN A 63 -3.74 -17.58 -2.20
N LYS A 64 -4.63 -18.49 -2.61
CA LYS A 64 -6.09 -18.39 -2.33
C LYS A 64 -6.41 -18.41 -0.83
N GLN A 65 -5.67 -19.17 -0.03
CA GLN A 65 -5.86 -19.23 1.41
C GLN A 65 -5.44 -17.91 2.09
N ASP A 66 -4.38 -17.26 1.61
CA ASP A 66 -3.96 -15.94 2.09
C ASP A 66 -5.01 -14.88 1.76
N LEU A 67 -5.63 -14.94 0.58
CA LEU A 67 -6.76 -14.07 0.24
C LEU A 67 -7.98 -14.31 1.14
N GLN A 68 -8.36 -15.58 1.35
CA GLN A 68 -9.50 -15.93 2.19
C GLN A 68 -9.30 -15.55 3.66
N ASN A 69 -8.06 -15.63 4.15
CA ASN A 69 -7.71 -15.33 5.54
C ASN A 69 -7.26 -13.88 5.73
N TYR A 70 -7.32 -13.03 4.69
CA TYR A 70 -6.88 -11.65 4.83
C TYR A 70 -7.78 -10.91 5.84
N PRO A 71 -7.22 -10.22 6.86
CA PRO A 71 -8.04 -9.62 7.90
C PRO A 71 -9.02 -8.58 7.36
N GLN A 72 -10.28 -8.67 7.77
CA GLN A 72 -11.33 -7.70 7.44
C GLN A 72 -11.74 -6.95 8.72
N THR A 73 -11.29 -5.70 8.85
CA THR A 73 -11.40 -4.93 10.10
C THR A 73 -12.03 -3.55 9.90
N TRP A 74 -13.14 -3.50 9.16
CA TRP A 74 -13.77 -2.25 8.72
C TRP A 74 -14.00 -1.22 9.84
N GLU A 75 -14.58 -1.64 10.96
CA GLU A 75 -14.85 -0.72 12.08
C GLU A 75 -13.58 -0.14 12.70
N ALA A 76 -12.53 -0.96 12.83
CA ALA A 76 -11.23 -0.53 13.35
C ALA A 76 -10.53 0.42 12.36
N ASP A 77 -10.58 0.11 11.07
CA ASP A 77 -9.97 0.93 10.02
C ASP A 77 -10.66 2.29 9.92
N LEU A 78 -12.00 2.32 10.00
CA LEU A 78 -12.79 3.55 10.01
C LEU A 78 -12.44 4.42 11.24
N LYS A 79 -12.22 3.80 12.41
CA LYS A 79 -11.80 4.52 13.62
C LYS A 79 -10.42 5.16 13.42
N VAL A 80 -9.46 4.43 12.88
CA VAL A 80 -8.12 4.95 12.57
C VAL A 80 -8.21 6.12 11.58
N ALA A 81 -8.96 5.97 10.49
CA ALA A 81 -9.15 7.02 9.50
C ALA A 81 -9.76 8.30 10.10
N LYS A 82 -10.78 8.17 10.95
CA LYS A 82 -11.40 9.30 11.66
C LYS A 82 -10.43 9.97 12.63
N GLN A 83 -9.66 9.20 13.40
CA GLN A 83 -8.67 9.72 14.35
C GLN A 83 -7.60 10.56 13.65
N HIS A 84 -7.16 10.12 12.46
CA HIS A 84 -6.16 10.83 11.65
C HIS A 84 -6.76 11.88 10.71
N LYS A 85 -8.07 12.16 10.82
CA LYS A 85 -8.78 13.17 10.00
C LYS A 85 -8.57 12.95 8.49
N VAL A 86 -8.66 11.69 8.06
CA VAL A 86 -8.76 11.33 6.64
C VAL A 86 -10.03 11.96 6.07
N ASP A 87 -9.91 12.59 4.90
CA ASP A 87 -11.01 13.32 4.27
C ASP A 87 -11.94 12.35 3.53
N ALA A 88 -11.38 11.38 2.79
CA ALA A 88 -12.15 10.36 2.08
C ALA A 88 -11.53 8.94 2.20
N ILE A 89 -12.38 7.93 2.33
CA ILE A 89 -12.02 6.51 2.22
C ILE A 89 -12.64 5.99 0.92
N PHE A 90 -11.80 5.51 0.01
CA PHE A 90 -12.25 4.76 -1.16
C PHE A 90 -12.30 3.26 -0.84
N ALA A 91 -13.51 2.70 -0.73
CA ALA A 91 -13.74 1.31 -0.35
C ALA A 91 -14.55 0.56 -1.43
N PRO A 92 -13.99 0.41 -2.65
CA PRO A 92 -14.69 -0.24 -3.76
C PRO A 92 -14.81 -1.75 -3.57
N ASN A 93 -15.79 -2.34 -4.24
CA ASN A 93 -15.84 -3.80 -4.43
C ASN A 93 -15.07 -4.23 -5.70
N TYR A 94 -14.94 -5.54 -5.92
CA TYR A 94 -14.24 -6.08 -7.09
C TYR A 94 -14.82 -5.62 -8.42
N ALA A 95 -16.15 -5.70 -8.59
CA ALA A 95 -16.82 -5.32 -9.82
C ALA A 95 -16.64 -3.83 -10.17
N ALA A 96 -16.45 -2.97 -9.16
CA ALA A 96 -16.17 -1.56 -9.35
C ALA A 96 -14.76 -1.29 -9.91
N ILE A 97 -13.75 -2.11 -9.55
CA ILE A 97 -12.37 -1.99 -10.05
C ILE A 97 -12.13 -2.79 -11.35
N TYR A 98 -12.78 -3.95 -11.46
CA TYR A 98 -12.62 -4.92 -12.54
C TYR A 98 -13.98 -5.32 -13.13
N PRO A 99 -14.74 -4.39 -13.74
CA PRO A 99 -15.98 -4.73 -14.45
C PRO A 99 -15.72 -5.67 -15.64
N ASP A 100 -14.48 -5.67 -16.14
CA ASP A 100 -13.97 -6.50 -17.22
C ASP A 100 -13.38 -7.84 -16.72
N ASN A 101 -13.48 -8.13 -15.42
CA ASN A 101 -12.88 -9.31 -14.80
C ASN A 101 -11.37 -9.45 -15.06
N TYR A 102 -10.64 -8.32 -15.00
CA TYR A 102 -9.17 -8.27 -15.12
C TYR A 102 -8.63 -8.74 -16.48
N THR A 103 -9.28 -8.34 -17.57
CA THR A 103 -8.78 -8.59 -18.94
C THR A 103 -7.57 -7.72 -19.32
N TYR A 104 -7.42 -6.56 -18.65
CA TYR A 104 -6.28 -5.68 -18.83
C TYR A 104 -5.38 -5.68 -17.59
N SER A 105 -4.10 -5.90 -17.82
CA SER A 105 -3.06 -5.89 -16.78
C SER A 105 -1.87 -5.04 -17.18
N VAL A 106 -1.10 -4.62 -16.19
CA VAL A 106 0.17 -3.90 -16.32
C VAL A 106 1.26 -4.81 -15.80
N ALA A 107 2.26 -5.08 -16.63
CA ALA A 107 3.42 -5.88 -16.26
C ALA A 107 4.71 -5.07 -16.43
N GLU A 108 5.63 -5.23 -15.49
CA GLU A 108 7.02 -4.79 -15.62
C GLU A 108 7.88 -6.00 -15.98
N ASN A 109 8.89 -5.84 -16.83
CA ASN A 109 9.53 -6.99 -17.49
C ASN A 109 10.90 -7.40 -16.94
N SER A 110 11.41 -6.74 -15.91
CA SER A 110 12.75 -6.94 -15.35
C SER A 110 12.70 -7.16 -13.84
N ILE A 111 12.63 -6.11 -13.02
CA ILE A 111 12.75 -6.20 -11.56
C ILE A 111 11.64 -7.04 -10.95
N SER A 112 10.43 -7.00 -11.52
CA SER A 112 9.27 -7.79 -11.10
C SER A 112 9.51 -9.30 -11.21
N LYS A 113 10.48 -9.74 -12.01
CA LYS A 113 10.83 -11.16 -12.22
C LYS A 113 11.93 -11.64 -11.27
N THR A 114 12.40 -10.76 -10.38
CA THR A 114 13.47 -11.04 -9.41
C THR A 114 12.93 -11.01 -7.96
N LEU A 115 13.78 -11.34 -6.98
CA LEU A 115 13.47 -11.23 -5.54
C LEU A 115 12.11 -11.85 -5.18
N CYS A 116 11.19 -11.08 -4.57
CA CYS A 116 9.87 -11.57 -4.18
C CYS A 116 9.02 -11.99 -5.38
N GLY A 117 9.21 -11.34 -6.53
CA GLY A 117 8.45 -11.63 -7.73
C GLY A 117 8.81 -12.98 -8.36
N ALA A 118 10.06 -13.41 -8.25
CA ALA A 118 10.47 -14.76 -8.65
C ALA A 118 9.72 -15.85 -7.84
N SER A 119 9.42 -15.58 -6.57
CA SER A 119 8.67 -16.50 -5.71
C SER A 119 7.14 -16.35 -5.79
N ARG A 120 6.63 -15.31 -6.46
CA ARG A 120 5.20 -14.95 -6.48
C ARG A 120 4.77 -14.54 -7.90
N PRO A 121 4.69 -15.49 -8.85
CA PRO A 121 4.32 -15.18 -10.23
C PRO A 121 2.99 -14.42 -10.34
N GLY A 122 2.97 -13.34 -11.12
CA GLY A 122 1.78 -12.50 -11.31
C GLY A 122 1.44 -11.55 -10.16
N HIS A 123 2.11 -11.65 -9.00
CA HIS A 123 1.84 -10.77 -7.86
C HIS A 123 1.99 -9.29 -8.22
N PHE A 124 3.14 -8.93 -8.82
CA PHE A 124 3.41 -7.54 -9.18
C PHE A 124 2.56 -7.05 -10.35
N ASP A 125 2.12 -7.92 -11.26
CA ASP A 125 1.19 -7.53 -12.32
C ASP A 125 -0.14 -7.08 -11.69
N GLY A 126 -0.64 -7.83 -10.70
CA GLY A 126 -1.82 -7.47 -9.92
C GLY A 126 -1.62 -6.15 -9.15
N VAL A 127 -0.47 -5.96 -8.50
CA VAL A 127 -0.14 -4.73 -7.76
C VAL A 127 -0.07 -3.52 -8.69
N LEU A 128 0.68 -3.59 -9.79
CA LEU A 128 0.82 -2.49 -10.74
C LEU A 128 -0.53 -2.13 -11.37
N SER A 129 -1.31 -3.13 -11.76
CA SER A 129 -2.63 -2.92 -12.35
C SER A 129 -3.60 -2.21 -11.40
N VAL A 130 -3.69 -2.66 -10.14
CA VAL A 130 -4.59 -2.02 -9.17
C VAL A 130 -4.10 -0.62 -8.80
N VAL A 131 -2.79 -0.43 -8.62
CA VAL A 131 -2.23 0.89 -8.27
C VAL A 131 -2.45 1.88 -9.41
N LEU A 132 -2.24 1.48 -10.67
CA LEU A 132 -2.53 2.34 -11.81
C LEU A 132 -4.01 2.74 -11.87
N LYS A 133 -4.93 1.79 -11.67
CA LYS A 133 -6.38 2.07 -11.60
C LYS A 133 -6.69 3.06 -10.47
N LEU A 134 -6.17 2.83 -9.27
CA LEU A 134 -6.38 3.70 -8.11
C LEU A 134 -5.83 5.11 -8.35
N LEU A 135 -4.63 5.26 -8.88
CA LEU A 135 -4.04 6.56 -9.19
C LEU A 135 -4.87 7.33 -10.24
N ASN A 136 -5.42 6.65 -11.24
CA ASN A 136 -6.31 7.25 -12.24
C ASN A 136 -7.69 7.65 -11.68
N ILE A 137 -8.22 6.89 -10.72
CA ILE A 137 -9.51 7.20 -10.08
C ILE A 137 -9.36 8.35 -9.11
N VAL A 138 -8.31 8.29 -8.28
CA VAL A 138 -8.09 9.22 -7.19
C VAL A 138 -7.48 10.53 -7.68
N ALA A 139 -6.61 10.48 -8.69
CA ALA A 139 -5.83 11.63 -9.19
C ALA A 139 -5.16 12.45 -8.06
N PRO A 140 -4.31 11.80 -7.23
CA PRO A 140 -3.62 12.48 -6.15
C PRO A 140 -2.43 13.29 -6.67
N THR A 141 -2.03 14.31 -5.90
CA THR A 141 -0.75 15.00 -6.09
C THR A 141 0.41 14.11 -5.64
N ARG A 142 0.21 13.39 -4.53
CA ARG A 142 1.22 12.50 -3.94
C ARG A 142 0.60 11.19 -3.49
N ALA A 143 1.27 10.07 -3.72
CA ALA A 143 0.89 8.77 -3.19
C ALA A 143 1.99 8.22 -2.27
N TYR A 144 1.60 7.70 -1.10
CA TYR A 144 2.51 7.31 -0.03
C TYR A 144 2.56 5.80 0.13
N PHE A 145 3.76 5.25 0.10
CA PHE A 145 4.01 3.81 0.23
C PHE A 145 5.14 3.57 1.24
N GLY A 146 5.05 2.47 1.98
CA GLY A 146 6.08 2.12 2.95
C GLY A 146 7.33 1.56 2.30
N GLU A 147 8.51 2.00 2.75
CA GLU A 147 9.81 1.45 2.33
C GLU A 147 10.01 -0.02 2.70
N LYS A 148 9.18 -0.54 3.62
CA LYS A 148 9.15 -1.96 4.01
C LYS A 148 9.04 -2.85 2.78
N ASP A 149 8.24 -2.44 1.81
CA ASP A 149 7.98 -3.18 0.58
C ASP A 149 8.80 -2.55 -0.57
N PHE A 150 10.12 -2.54 -0.41
CA PHE A 150 11.08 -1.85 -1.32
C PHE A 150 10.89 -2.20 -2.80
N GLN A 151 10.73 -3.49 -3.13
CA GLN A 151 10.53 -3.92 -4.51
C GLN A 151 9.22 -3.35 -5.09
N GLN A 152 8.15 -3.36 -4.30
CA GLN A 152 6.86 -2.76 -4.69
C GLN A 152 7.02 -1.26 -4.94
N LEU A 153 7.63 -0.52 -4.00
CA LEU A 153 7.86 0.91 -4.14
C LEU A 153 8.69 1.25 -5.39
N THR A 154 9.73 0.47 -5.66
CA THR A 154 10.57 0.63 -6.86
C THR A 154 9.77 0.43 -8.13
N LEU A 155 8.97 -0.64 -8.20
CA LEU A 155 8.12 -0.93 -9.36
C LEU A 155 7.05 0.14 -9.59
N ILE A 156 6.40 0.63 -8.52
CA ILE A 156 5.38 1.68 -8.60
C ILE A 156 5.98 3.00 -9.07
N ARG A 157 7.19 3.36 -8.60
CA ARG A 157 7.92 4.54 -9.10
C ARG A 157 8.22 4.42 -10.58
N GLY A 158 8.78 3.29 -11.01
CA GLY A 158 9.07 3.04 -12.42
C GLY A 158 7.82 3.05 -13.30
N MET A 159 6.70 2.49 -12.81
CA MET A 159 5.41 2.57 -13.50
C MET A 159 4.91 4.02 -13.61
N ALA A 160 4.96 4.80 -12.53
CA ALA A 160 4.51 6.18 -12.56
C ALA A 160 5.29 7.03 -13.59
N GLU A 161 6.61 6.83 -13.66
CA GLU A 161 7.47 7.46 -14.65
C GLU A 161 7.16 6.97 -16.08
N ALA A 162 7.09 5.65 -16.29
CA ALA A 162 6.88 5.05 -17.61
C ALA A 162 5.53 5.41 -18.25
N PHE A 163 4.51 5.66 -17.42
CA PHE A 163 3.16 6.05 -17.87
C PHE A 163 2.88 7.55 -17.71
N PHE A 164 3.92 8.37 -17.45
CA PHE A 164 3.80 9.83 -17.33
C PHE A 164 2.71 10.27 -16.35
N LEU A 165 2.60 9.59 -15.19
CA LEU A 165 1.60 9.94 -14.19
C LEU A 165 1.99 11.23 -13.47
N ASP A 166 1.05 12.17 -13.34
CA ASP A 166 1.23 13.44 -12.61
C ASP A 166 1.37 13.28 -11.08
N CYS A 167 1.42 12.03 -10.58
CA CYS A 167 1.46 11.71 -9.15
C CYS A 167 2.90 11.46 -8.68
N GLU A 168 3.33 12.19 -7.65
CA GLU A 168 4.61 11.96 -6.99
C GLU A 168 4.54 10.75 -6.05
N ILE A 169 5.44 9.77 -6.21
CA ILE A 169 5.46 8.54 -5.39
C ILE A 169 6.44 8.68 -4.21
N ILE A 170 5.89 8.89 -3.02
CA ILE A 170 6.62 9.12 -1.77
C ILE A 170 6.85 7.80 -1.03
N GLY A 171 8.12 7.52 -0.73
CA GLY A 171 8.52 6.44 0.18
C GLY A 171 8.51 6.94 1.62
N VAL A 172 7.96 6.15 2.53
CA VAL A 172 7.91 6.47 3.96
C VAL A 172 8.67 5.41 4.76
N PRO A 173 9.56 5.81 5.69
CA PRO A 173 10.37 4.88 6.47
C PRO A 173 9.57 3.78 7.15
N THR A 174 10.16 2.58 7.18
CA THR A 174 9.55 1.41 7.83
C THR A 174 9.38 1.65 9.33
N VAL A 175 8.14 1.60 9.80
CA VAL A 175 7.85 1.62 11.24
C VAL A 175 8.07 0.24 11.84
N ARG A 176 8.73 0.20 12.99
CA ARG A 176 9.11 -1.03 13.69
C ARG A 176 8.57 -1.05 15.11
N GLU A 177 8.27 -2.25 15.60
CA GLU A 177 7.98 -2.54 17.00
C GLU A 177 9.23 -2.31 17.87
N LYS A 178 9.05 -2.33 19.20
CA LYS A 178 10.14 -2.06 20.16
C LYS A 178 11.36 -2.98 19.97
N ASP A 179 11.12 -4.21 19.55
CA ASP A 179 12.15 -5.22 19.30
C ASP A 179 12.71 -5.17 17.87
N GLY A 180 12.23 -4.26 17.02
CA GLY A 180 12.72 -4.05 15.65
C GLY A 180 11.93 -4.80 14.57
N LEU A 181 10.95 -5.63 14.93
CA LEU A 181 10.06 -6.26 13.94
C LEU A 181 9.32 -5.18 13.15
N ALA A 182 9.29 -5.28 11.82
CA ALA A 182 8.49 -4.36 11.02
C ALA A 182 7.00 -4.60 11.26
N TYR A 183 6.22 -3.54 11.44
CA TYR A 183 4.77 -3.67 11.55
C TYR A 183 4.19 -4.23 10.24
N SER A 184 3.32 -5.23 10.36
CA SER A 184 2.62 -5.87 9.25
C SER A 184 1.29 -6.42 9.75
N SER A 185 0.22 -6.31 8.95
CA SER A 185 -1.07 -6.93 9.27
C SER A 185 -0.96 -8.44 9.48
N ARG A 186 -0.02 -9.09 8.80
CA ARG A 186 0.26 -10.53 8.93
C ARG A 186 0.98 -10.92 10.23
N ASN A 187 1.45 -9.97 11.06
CA ASN A 187 2.03 -10.31 12.36
C ASN A 187 0.99 -10.99 13.28
N GLN A 188 -0.31 -10.78 13.04
CA GLN A 188 -1.41 -11.45 13.75
C GLN A 188 -1.44 -12.98 13.57
N HIS A 189 -0.77 -13.51 12.54
CA HIS A 189 -0.70 -14.95 12.28
C HIS A 189 0.46 -15.64 12.99
N LEU A 190 1.36 -14.88 13.63
CA LEU A 190 2.51 -15.45 14.31
C LEU A 190 2.09 -16.13 15.61
N SER A 191 2.57 -17.36 15.82
CA SER A 191 2.49 -18.00 17.15
C SER A 191 3.34 -17.21 18.16
N ALA A 192 3.11 -17.42 19.47
CA ALA A 192 3.91 -16.77 20.50
C ALA A 192 5.43 -17.01 20.30
N HIS A 193 5.82 -18.23 19.94
CA HIS A 193 7.20 -18.57 19.63
C HIS A 193 7.69 -17.89 18.34
N GLY A 194 6.90 -17.95 17.26
CA GLY A 194 7.23 -17.32 15.98
C GLY A 194 7.38 -15.81 16.09
N ARG A 195 6.59 -15.15 16.95
CA ARG A 195 6.70 -13.71 17.22
C ARG A 195 8.03 -13.34 17.84
N VAL A 196 8.54 -14.12 18.80
CA VAL A 196 9.85 -13.88 19.42
C VAL A 196 10.97 -13.99 18.38
N LEU A 197 10.94 -15.04 17.55
CA LEU A 197 11.92 -15.23 16.49
C LEU A 197 11.88 -14.10 15.44
N ALA A 198 10.68 -13.69 15.02
CA ALA A 198 10.52 -12.62 14.04
C ALA A 198 11.13 -11.29 14.52
N GLY A 199 11.06 -11.00 15.82
CA GLY A 199 11.69 -9.82 16.44
C GLY A 199 13.20 -9.72 16.19
N GLN A 200 13.88 -10.85 16.05
CA GLN A 200 15.33 -10.89 15.89
C GLN A 200 15.80 -10.55 14.47
N ILE A 201 14.92 -10.64 13.47
CA ILE A 201 15.26 -10.48 12.05
C ILE A 201 15.97 -9.14 11.79
N ASN A 202 15.48 -8.05 12.38
CA ASN A 202 16.07 -6.74 12.12
C ASN A 202 17.49 -6.61 12.69
N ALA A 203 17.72 -7.14 13.89
CA ALA A 203 19.05 -7.14 14.50
C ALA A 203 20.03 -7.97 13.67
N ILE A 204 19.61 -9.16 13.21
CA ILE A 204 20.42 -10.05 12.37
C ILE A 204 20.79 -9.35 11.04
N ILE A 205 19.82 -8.71 10.37
CA ILE A 205 20.09 -7.97 9.13
C ILE A 205 21.07 -6.83 9.38
N LYS A 206 20.91 -6.04 10.45
CA LYS A 206 21.83 -4.93 10.79
C LYS A 206 23.24 -5.44 11.06
N GLN A 207 23.38 -6.54 11.80
CA GLN A 207 24.67 -7.18 12.05
C GLN A 207 25.29 -7.67 10.74
N ALA A 208 24.52 -8.33 9.87
CA ALA A 208 25.01 -8.79 8.58
C ALA A 208 25.49 -7.66 7.66
N ILE A 209 24.83 -6.50 7.70
CA ILE A 209 25.27 -5.30 6.97
C ILE A 209 26.60 -4.78 7.52
N GLN A 210 26.80 -4.80 8.84
CA GLN A 210 28.07 -4.39 9.47
C GLN A 210 29.22 -5.36 9.19
N ILE A 211 28.93 -6.60 8.78
CA ILE A 211 29.92 -7.64 8.49
C ILE A 211 30.55 -7.51 7.07
N LYS A 212 30.01 -6.65 6.18
CA LYS A 212 30.64 -6.28 4.90
C LYS A 212 31.22 -4.85 4.96
N HIS A 213 32.43 -4.50 4.52
CA HIS A 213 33.81 -4.99 4.74
C HIS A 213 34.71 -3.72 4.85
N PRO A 214 35.83 -3.70 5.60
CA PRO A 214 36.82 -2.60 5.65
C PRO A 214 37.68 -2.37 4.37
N GLN A 215 37.22 -2.85 3.22
CA GLN A 215 37.90 -2.77 1.93
C GLN A 215 36.83 -2.72 0.83
N ASP A 216 36.26 -1.54 0.63
CA ASP A 216 35.68 -1.02 -0.62
C ASP A 216 35.97 0.49 -0.65
#